data_AF-A0AAP2RG47-F1
#
_entry.id   AF-A0AAP2RG47-F1
#
_cell.length_a   1.000
_cell.length_b   1.000
_cell.length_c   1.000
_cell.angle_alpha   90.00
_cell.angle_beta   90.00
_cell.angle_gamma   90.00
#
_symmetry.space_group_name_H-M   'P 1'
#
loop_
_entity.id
_entity.type
_entity.pdbx_description
1 polymer ?
#
loop_
_entity_poly.entity_id
_entity_poly.type
_entity_poly.pdbx_seq_one_letter_code
_entity_poly.pdbx_strand_id
1 'polypeptide(L)'
;MEGYDALLSRAISKRPDFETSGERFVVPKLRTFIEGRTTIWENFEEIRETLNREADHFVKFLLKELGTAGKVEGNRLILQGRFSSEMISSVVNAYFEEFVRCAECGRPDTKLIKYDRIMTLKCDACGAQRSIQKRKQRSSSMPAPAPAIEEGKSYELRIDAVGKKGDGIAKVDKFTIFVPGVRSGDIVKARINKIDGNLAFASKE
;
A
#
# COMPACT_ATOMS: atom_id res chain seq x y z
N MET A 1 -6.42 -38.91 38.49
CA MET A 1 -5.86 -37.93 37.56
C MET A 1 -7.04 -37.29 36.86
N GLU A 2 -7.38 -36.04 37.17
CA GLU A 2 -8.53 -35.39 36.51
C GLU A 2 -8.21 -35.26 35.01
N GLY A 3 -9.07 -35.83 34.17
CA GLY A 3 -8.91 -35.81 32.72
C GLY A 3 -8.99 -34.38 32.19
N TYR A 4 -8.33 -34.13 31.05
CA TYR A 4 -8.32 -32.84 30.36
C TYR A 4 -9.73 -32.22 30.22
N ASP A 5 -10.74 -33.04 29.94
CA ASP A 5 -12.13 -32.60 29.78
C ASP A 5 -12.76 -32.05 31.07
N ALA A 6 -12.38 -32.57 32.24
CA ALA A 6 -12.87 -32.08 33.53
C ALA A 6 -12.28 -30.70 33.85
N LEU A 7 -10.99 -30.49 33.55
CA LEU A 7 -10.32 -29.20 33.69
C LEU A 7 -10.89 -28.17 32.70
N LEU A 8 -11.16 -28.57 31.46
CA LEU A 8 -11.77 -27.73 30.44
C LEU A 8 -13.18 -27.28 30.83
N SER A 9 -14.02 -28.21 31.29
CA SER A 9 -15.39 -27.91 31.73
C SER A 9 -15.43 -26.93 32.91
N ARG A 10 -14.49 -27.08 33.85
CA ARG A 10 -14.32 -26.16 34.98
C ARG A 10 -13.87 -24.75 34.55
N ALA A 11 -13.05 -24.66 33.51
CA ALA A 11 -12.60 -23.38 32.98
C ALA A 11 -13.71 -22.64 32.22
N ILE A 12 -14.51 -23.36 31.43
CA ILE A 12 -15.63 -22.79 30.68
C ILE A 12 -16.70 -22.23 31.62
N SER A 13 -17.05 -22.95 32.69
CA SER A 13 -18.07 -22.51 33.65
C SER A 13 -17.67 -21.30 34.49
N LYS A 14 -16.36 -21.02 34.61
CA LYS A 14 -15.83 -19.83 35.29
C LYS A 14 -15.63 -18.64 34.37
N ARG A 15 -15.78 -18.80 33.06
CA ARG A 15 -15.64 -17.70 32.12
C ARG A 15 -16.87 -16.81 32.22
N PRO A 16 -16.72 -15.48 32.35
CA PRO A 16 -17.86 -14.58 32.26
C PRO A 16 -18.51 -14.72 30.87
N ASP A 17 -19.85 -14.78 30.85
CA ASP A 17 -20.62 -14.73 29.61
C ASP A 17 -20.49 -13.34 29.01
N PHE A 18 -19.65 -13.22 27.99
CA PHE A 18 -19.64 -12.02 27.17
C PHE A 18 -20.89 -12.07 26.29
N GLU A 19 -21.96 -11.41 26.70
CA GLU A 19 -22.97 -11.00 25.74
C GLU A 19 -22.28 -10.16 24.67
N THR A 20 -22.25 -10.69 23.46
CA THR A 20 -21.92 -9.91 22.26
C THR A 20 -23.05 -8.90 22.07
N SER A 21 -23.00 -7.80 22.81
CA SER A 21 -23.71 -6.57 22.44
C SER A 21 -22.97 -5.97 21.25
N GLY A 22 -23.26 -6.52 20.06
CA GLY A 22 -22.53 -6.27 18.82
C GLY A 22 -22.76 -4.90 18.17
N GLU A 23 -23.47 -3.96 18.80
CA GLU A 23 -24.03 -2.81 18.05
C GLU A 23 -23.92 -1.44 18.75
N ARG A 24 -22.87 -1.17 19.54
CA ARG A 24 -22.71 0.19 20.12
C ARG A 24 -21.87 1.17 19.32
N PHE A 25 -21.10 0.71 18.33
CA PHE A 25 -20.17 1.59 17.63
C PHE A 25 -20.68 1.96 16.25
N VAL A 26 -21.29 3.15 16.14
CA VAL A 26 -21.66 3.75 14.86
C VAL A 26 -20.82 5.00 14.68
N VAL A 27 -19.97 5.03 13.65
CA VAL A 27 -19.24 6.25 13.28
C VAL A 27 -20.28 7.29 12.84
N PRO A 28 -20.33 8.48 13.46
CA PRO A 28 -21.33 9.49 13.12
C PRO A 28 -21.15 9.98 11.67
N LYS A 29 -22.24 10.47 11.06
CA LYS A 29 -22.22 10.93 9.67
C LYS A 29 -21.29 12.13 9.50
N LEU A 30 -20.40 12.06 8.52
CA LEU A 30 -19.49 13.15 8.18
C LEU A 30 -20.27 14.36 7.65
N ARG A 31 -19.98 15.54 8.21
CA ARG A 31 -20.48 16.83 7.73
C ARG A 31 -19.32 17.65 7.18
N THR A 32 -19.30 17.81 5.86
CA THR A 32 -18.23 18.49 5.13
C THR A 32 -18.83 19.51 4.17
N PHE A 33 -18.27 20.71 4.17
CA PHE A 33 -18.66 21.81 3.29
C PHE A 33 -17.50 22.21 2.39
N ILE A 34 -17.80 22.50 1.12
CA ILE A 34 -16.80 22.95 0.15
C ILE A 34 -16.97 24.46 0.01
N GLU A 35 -15.99 25.22 0.50
CA GLU A 35 -15.89 26.66 0.29
C GLU A 35 -14.80 26.94 -0.75
N GLY A 36 -15.23 27.08 -2.02
CA GLY A 36 -14.33 27.36 -3.14
C GLY A 36 -13.32 26.23 -3.41
N ARG A 37 -12.05 26.46 -3.10
CA ARG A 37 -10.95 25.47 -3.23
C ARG A 37 -10.63 24.76 -1.90
N THR A 38 -11.32 25.11 -0.83
CA THR A 38 -11.06 24.60 0.52
C THR A 38 -12.24 23.75 0.95
N THR A 39 -11.97 22.62 1.60
CA THR A 39 -13.00 21.78 2.23
C THR A 39 -12.91 21.95 3.74
N ILE A 40 -14.03 22.30 4.36
CA ILE A 40 -14.17 22.43 5.81
C ILE A 40 -14.93 21.22 6.33
N TRP A 41 -14.34 20.53 7.29
CA TRP A 41 -14.99 19.46 8.02
C TRP A 41 -15.41 19.97 9.39
N GLU A 42 -16.71 20.10 9.61
CA GLU A 42 -17.26 20.64 10.87
C GLU A 42 -17.24 19.63 12.00
N ASN A 43 -17.58 18.37 11.69
CA ASN A 43 -17.71 17.30 12.67
C ASN A 43 -16.40 16.50 12.84
N PHE A 44 -15.29 17.18 13.11
CA PHE A 44 -14.00 16.49 13.27
C PHE A 44 -13.84 15.95 14.70
N GLU A 45 -14.22 16.73 15.73
CA GLU A 45 -14.02 16.31 17.12
C GLU A 45 -14.93 15.14 17.52
N GLU A 46 -16.21 15.10 17.13
CA GLU A 46 -17.08 13.97 17.52
C GLU A 46 -16.56 12.64 16.93
N ILE A 47 -16.01 12.68 15.70
CA ILE A 47 -15.42 11.50 15.06
C ILE A 47 -14.14 11.09 15.77
N ARG A 48 -13.31 12.04 16.18
CA ARG A 48 -12.11 11.78 16.97
C ARG A 48 -12.44 11.17 18.33
N GLU A 49 -13.42 11.73 19.04
CA GLU A 49 -13.89 11.24 20.34
C GLU A 49 -14.43 9.81 20.22
N THR A 50 -15.24 9.57 19.18
CA THR A 50 -15.75 8.23 18.88
C THR A 50 -14.61 7.25 18.65
N LEU A 51 -13.57 7.61 17.90
CA LEU A 51 -12.42 6.74 17.63
C LEU A 51 -11.47 6.59 18.84
N ASN A 52 -11.61 7.44 19.87
CA ASN A 52 -10.72 7.52 21.03
C ASN A 52 -9.23 7.60 20.65
N ARG A 53 -8.87 8.61 19.84
CA ARG A 53 -7.50 8.81 19.31
C ARG A 53 -6.99 10.24 19.48
N GLU A 54 -5.66 10.36 19.47
CA GLU A 54 -4.99 11.66 19.45
C GLU A 54 -5.21 12.38 18.10
N ALA A 55 -5.55 13.67 18.15
CA ALA A 55 -5.80 14.49 16.96
C ALA A 55 -4.59 14.52 16.02
N ASP A 56 -3.38 14.65 16.57
CA ASP A 56 -2.12 14.64 15.80
C ASP A 56 -1.95 13.41 14.92
N HIS A 57 -2.25 12.22 15.45
CA HIS A 57 -2.08 10.98 14.71
C HIS A 57 -3.10 10.88 13.57
N PHE A 58 -4.36 11.21 13.87
CA PHE A 58 -5.45 11.14 12.91
C PHE A 58 -5.28 12.15 11.77
N VAL A 59 -4.92 13.40 12.08
CA VAL A 59 -4.66 14.44 11.08
C VAL A 59 -3.46 14.07 10.20
N LYS A 60 -2.35 13.60 10.78
CA LYS A 60 -1.18 13.16 10.00
C LYS A 60 -1.52 12.05 9.02
N PHE A 61 -2.37 11.11 9.43
CA PHE A 61 -2.84 10.06 8.53
C PHE A 61 -3.71 10.63 7.40
N LEU A 62 -4.69 11.47 7.74
CA LEU A 62 -5.59 12.06 6.77
C LEU A 62 -4.85 12.89 5.70
N LEU A 63 -3.90 13.74 6.12
CA LEU A 63 -3.09 14.56 5.21
C LEU A 63 -2.23 13.69 4.28
N LYS A 64 -1.73 12.55 4.78
CA LYS A 64 -0.94 11.61 4.00
C LYS A 64 -1.78 10.89 2.93
N GLU A 65 -3.00 10.47 3.26
CA GLU A 65 -3.89 9.78 2.33
C GLU A 65 -4.54 10.73 1.31
N LEU A 66 -4.90 11.96 1.72
CA LEU A 66 -5.46 12.96 0.81
C LEU A 66 -4.39 13.74 0.02
N GLY A 67 -3.11 13.54 0.34
CA GLY A 67 -1.99 14.21 -0.35
C GLY A 67 -2.06 15.74 -0.28
N THR A 68 -2.56 16.28 0.83
CA THR A 68 -2.98 17.68 0.95
C THR A 68 -2.48 18.30 2.24
N ALA A 69 -2.36 19.63 2.28
CA ALA A 69 -2.10 20.38 3.50
C ALA A 69 -3.41 20.74 4.21
N GLY A 70 -3.41 20.70 5.54
CA GLY A 70 -4.58 21.04 6.33
C GLY A 70 -4.21 21.61 7.69
N LYS A 71 -5.17 22.34 8.26
CA LYS A 71 -5.03 23.04 9.54
C LYS A 71 -6.21 22.68 10.44
N VAL A 72 -5.92 22.34 11.68
CA VAL A 72 -6.93 22.14 12.73
C VAL A 72 -7.30 23.51 13.29
N GLU A 73 -8.59 23.87 13.24
CA GLU A 73 -9.14 25.05 13.88
C GLU A 73 -10.20 24.66 14.90
N GLY A 74 -9.77 24.40 16.14
CA GLY A 74 -10.66 24.01 17.22
C GLY A 74 -11.41 22.72 16.88
N ASN A 75 -12.73 22.84 16.66
CA ASN A 75 -13.62 21.72 16.35
C ASN A 75 -13.66 21.34 14.85
N ARG A 76 -13.14 22.20 13.96
CA ARG A 76 -13.20 21.99 12.51
C ARG A 76 -11.82 21.74 11.91
N LEU A 77 -11.78 20.94 10.85
CA LEU A 77 -10.57 20.71 10.06
C LEU A 77 -10.69 21.38 8.70
N ILE A 78 -9.71 22.21 8.36
CA ILE A 78 -9.62 22.91 7.07
C ILE A 78 -8.63 22.16 6.19
N LEU A 79 -9.09 21.69 5.03
CA LEU A 79 -8.30 20.97 4.03
C LEU A 79 -8.17 21.80 2.75
N GLN A 80 -6.96 21.91 2.22
CA GLN A 80 -6.70 22.65 0.97
C GLN A 80 -7.01 21.80 -0.27
N GLY A 81 -8.28 21.63 -0.59
CA GLY A 81 -8.72 20.94 -1.79
C GLY A 81 -10.23 20.80 -1.86
N ARG A 82 -10.73 20.26 -2.98
CA ARG A 82 -12.15 19.91 -3.14
C ARG A 82 -12.30 18.42 -2.88
N PHE A 83 -12.87 18.06 -1.73
CA PHE A 83 -13.09 16.66 -1.36
C PHE A 83 -14.58 16.38 -1.22
N SER A 84 -15.03 15.28 -1.80
CA SER A 84 -16.38 14.76 -1.53
C SER A 84 -16.43 14.11 -0.16
N SER A 85 -17.61 14.10 0.46
CA SER A 85 -17.87 13.43 1.72
C SER A 85 -17.54 11.93 1.66
N GLU A 86 -17.76 11.30 0.50
CA GLU A 86 -17.45 9.89 0.23
C GLU A 86 -15.95 9.60 0.24
N MET A 87 -15.13 10.49 -0.30
CA MET A 87 -13.68 10.29 -0.30
C MET A 87 -13.15 10.35 1.13
N ILE A 88 -13.63 11.30 1.93
CA ILE A 88 -13.23 11.43 3.33
C ILE A 88 -13.72 10.22 4.14
N SER A 89 -14.95 9.75 3.92
CA SER A 89 -15.46 8.56 4.62
C SER A 89 -14.63 7.30 4.32
N SER A 90 -14.17 7.14 3.08
CA SER A 90 -13.30 6.02 2.69
C SER A 90 -11.95 6.05 3.44
N VAL A 91 -11.36 7.23 3.63
CA VAL A 91 -10.11 7.40 4.36
C VAL A 91 -10.31 7.17 5.86
N VAL A 92 -11.44 7.61 6.41
CA VAL A 92 -11.81 7.34 7.81
C VAL A 92 -11.99 5.84 8.05
N ASN A 93 -12.66 5.14 7.14
CA ASN A 93 -12.84 3.69 7.23
C ASN A 93 -11.50 2.95 7.12
N ALA A 94 -10.60 3.39 6.23
CA ALA A 94 -9.25 2.84 6.14
C ALA A 94 -8.47 3.04 7.46
N TYR A 95 -8.60 4.21 8.09
CA TYR A 95 -8.01 4.48 9.40
C TYR A 95 -8.61 3.59 10.50
N PHE A 96 -9.93 3.40 10.50
CA PHE A 96 -10.63 2.57 11.48
C PHE A 96 -10.13 1.12 11.43
N GLU A 97 -10.07 0.52 10.24
CA GLU A 97 -9.61 -0.86 10.06
C GLU A 97 -8.14 -1.07 10.48
N GLU A 98 -7.27 -0.09 10.25
CA GLU A 98 -5.84 -0.23 10.52
C GLU A 98 -5.45 0.14 11.96
N PHE A 99 -6.07 1.18 12.55
CA PHE A 99 -5.62 1.80 13.80
C PHE A 99 -6.63 1.76 14.95
N VAL A 100 -7.84 1.25 14.74
CA VAL A 100 -8.89 1.19 15.79
C VAL A 100 -9.39 -0.23 15.98
N ARG A 101 -9.63 -0.96 14.89
CA ARG A 101 -10.11 -2.34 14.95
C ARG A 101 -9.04 -3.28 15.51
N CYS A 102 -9.38 -4.02 16.56
CA CYS A 102 -8.52 -5.10 17.05
C CYS A 102 -8.57 -6.32 16.11
N ALA A 103 -7.41 -6.90 15.80
CA ALA A 103 -7.33 -8.07 14.92
C ALA A 103 -7.93 -9.35 15.52
N GLU A 104 -7.94 -9.47 16.85
CA GLU A 104 -8.42 -10.69 17.51
C GLU A 104 -9.91 -10.67 17.82
N CYS A 105 -10.39 -9.62 18.48
CA CYS A 105 -11.78 -9.53 18.94
C CYS A 105 -12.69 -8.66 18.06
N GLY A 106 -12.13 -7.94 17.07
CA GLY A 106 -12.89 -7.03 16.21
C GLY A 106 -13.46 -5.79 16.91
N ARG A 107 -13.24 -5.64 18.22
CA ARG A 107 -13.73 -4.48 18.99
C ARG A 107 -12.87 -3.24 18.72
N PRO A 108 -13.49 -2.04 18.72
CA PRO A 108 -12.78 -0.77 18.55
C PRO A 108 -12.09 -0.27 19.83
N ASP A 109 -12.27 -0.96 20.96
CA ASP A 109 -11.69 -0.62 22.27
C ASP A 109 -10.18 -0.89 22.33
N THR A 110 -9.39 0.00 21.72
CA THR A 110 -7.94 -0.14 21.60
C THR A 110 -7.24 1.18 21.89
N LYS A 111 -5.96 1.14 22.26
CA LYS A 111 -5.09 2.30 22.53
C LYS A 111 -3.80 2.19 21.74
N LEU A 112 -3.29 3.29 21.21
CA LEU A 112 -1.93 3.34 20.66
C LEU A 112 -0.94 3.71 21.76
N ILE A 113 0.05 2.85 21.97
CA ILE A 113 1.17 3.08 22.88
C ILE A 113 2.45 3.04 22.04
N LYS A 114 3.31 4.03 22.21
CA LYS A 114 4.64 4.05 21.59
C LYS A 114 5.61 3.35 22.53
N TYR A 115 6.11 2.18 22.12
CA TYR A 115 7.25 1.54 22.77
C TYR A 115 8.48 1.80 21.91
N ASP A 116 9.43 2.58 22.44
CA ASP A 116 10.63 3.03 21.72
C ASP A 116 10.28 3.68 20.36
N ARG A 117 10.62 3.04 19.24
CA ARG A 117 10.37 3.53 17.87
C ARG A 117 9.16 2.89 17.19
N ILE A 118 8.50 1.94 17.85
CA ILE A 118 7.44 1.13 17.26
C ILE A 118 6.10 1.52 17.91
N MET A 119 5.11 1.82 17.07
CA MET A 119 3.75 2.05 17.55
C MET A 119 3.09 0.70 17.76
N THR A 120 2.54 0.47 18.95
CA THR A 120 1.87 -0.76 19.32
C THR A 120 0.42 -0.45 19.66
N LEU A 121 -0.49 -1.18 19.03
CA LEU A 121 -1.92 -1.16 19.34
C LEU A 121 -2.19 -2.16 20.48
N LYS A 122 -2.65 -1.67 21.62
CA LYS A 122 -3.05 -2.48 22.77
C LYS A 122 -4.56 -2.49 22.89
N CYS A 123 -5.20 -3.65 22.90
CA CYS A 123 -6.64 -3.76 23.12
C CYS A 123 -6.95 -3.80 24.61
N ASP A 124 -7.93 -3.00 25.05
CA ASP A 124 -8.39 -3.01 26.44
C ASP A 124 -9.37 -4.18 26.70
N ALA A 125 -10.07 -4.67 25.67
CA ALA A 125 -11.02 -5.77 25.80
C ALA A 125 -10.37 -7.17 25.85
N CYS A 126 -9.40 -7.45 24.96
CA CYS A 126 -8.74 -8.77 24.90
C CYS A 126 -7.28 -8.76 25.38
N GLY A 127 -6.70 -7.59 25.67
CA GLY A 127 -5.30 -7.48 26.10
C GLY A 127 -4.26 -7.70 24.99
N ALA A 128 -4.68 -8.07 23.78
CA ALA A 128 -3.78 -8.31 22.66
C ALA A 128 -2.93 -7.07 22.34
N GLN A 129 -1.66 -7.30 21.99
CA GLN A 129 -0.72 -6.27 21.57
C GLN A 129 -0.27 -6.54 20.14
N ARG A 130 -0.45 -5.57 19.26
CA ARG A 130 -0.04 -5.66 17.86
C ARG A 130 0.90 -4.51 17.52
N SER A 131 2.11 -4.83 17.06
CA SER A 131 2.98 -3.82 16.45
C SER A 131 2.39 -3.34 15.13
N ILE A 132 2.23 -2.03 14.97
CA ILE A 132 1.80 -1.42 13.71
C ILE A 132 3.02 -1.25 12.83
N GLN A 133 3.13 -2.09 11.81
CA GLN A 133 4.15 -1.95 10.78
C GLN A 133 3.77 -0.79 9.86
N LYS A 134 4.72 0.10 9.57
CA LYS A 134 4.47 1.18 8.62
C LYS A 134 4.08 0.57 7.28
N ARG A 135 2.91 0.95 6.75
CA ARG A 135 2.52 0.65 5.37
C ARG A 135 3.65 1.12 4.46
N LYS A 136 4.45 0.20 3.92
CA LYS A 136 5.33 0.50 2.79
C LYS A 136 4.40 1.08 1.75
N GLN A 137 4.66 2.31 1.30
CA GLN A 137 3.95 2.81 0.13
C GLN A 137 4.06 1.70 -0.91
N ARG A 138 2.93 1.37 -1.53
CA ARG A 138 2.96 0.60 -2.78
C ARG A 138 3.73 1.49 -3.74
N SER A 139 5.07 1.50 -3.66
CA SER A 139 5.91 1.69 -4.81
C SER A 139 5.38 0.64 -5.74
N SER A 140 4.58 1.11 -6.68
CA SER A 140 3.96 0.33 -7.73
C SER A 140 4.74 -0.96 -7.90
N SER A 141 4.11 -2.09 -7.56
CA SER A 141 4.39 -3.32 -8.26
C SER A 141 3.98 -3.06 -9.72
N MET A 142 4.71 -2.18 -10.41
CA MET A 142 4.94 -2.36 -11.81
C MET A 142 5.62 -3.73 -11.85
N PRO A 143 5.01 -4.72 -12.49
CA PRO A 143 5.81 -5.81 -13.01
C PRO A 143 6.97 -5.12 -13.71
N ALA A 144 8.22 -5.53 -13.41
CA ALA A 144 9.33 -5.11 -14.25
C ALA A 144 8.85 -5.31 -15.70
N PRO A 145 8.95 -4.30 -16.59
CA PRO A 145 8.53 -4.48 -17.96
C PRO A 145 9.21 -5.76 -18.43
N ALA A 146 8.40 -6.72 -18.92
CA ALA A 146 8.92 -8.00 -19.36
C ALA A 146 10.17 -7.73 -20.22
N PRO A 147 11.28 -8.46 -20.04
CA PRO A 147 12.44 -8.23 -20.87
C PRO A 147 11.96 -8.32 -22.33
N ALA A 148 12.15 -7.26 -23.11
CA ALA A 148 11.61 -7.14 -24.47
C ALA A 148 12.16 -8.22 -25.42
N ILE A 149 13.14 -8.99 -24.94
CA ILE A 149 13.92 -9.97 -25.67
C ILE A 149 14.12 -11.19 -24.79
N GLU A 150 13.80 -12.38 -25.33
CA GLU A 150 14.09 -13.67 -24.71
C GLU A 150 15.12 -14.46 -25.51
N GLU A 151 15.98 -15.20 -24.81
CA GLU A 151 17.01 -16.04 -25.41
C GLU A 151 16.37 -17.14 -26.29
N GLY A 152 16.88 -17.32 -27.50
CA GLY A 152 16.44 -18.34 -28.45
C GLY A 152 15.32 -17.92 -29.40
N LYS A 153 14.69 -16.75 -29.23
CA LYS A 153 13.69 -16.19 -30.16
C LYS A 153 14.34 -15.38 -31.30
N SER A 154 13.72 -15.43 -32.48
CA SER A 154 14.13 -14.66 -33.67
C SER A 154 13.37 -13.33 -33.71
N TYR A 155 14.09 -12.22 -33.87
CA TYR A 155 13.50 -10.88 -33.99
C TYR A 155 13.98 -10.19 -35.28
N GLU A 156 13.09 -9.39 -35.88
CA GLU A 156 13.46 -8.50 -36.99
C GLU A 156 14.11 -7.25 -36.43
N LEU A 157 15.42 -7.12 -36.64
CA LEU A 157 16.22 -6.03 -36.10
C LEU A 157 16.67 -5.12 -37.25
N ARG A 158 16.53 -3.81 -37.01
CA ARG A 158 17.09 -2.79 -37.88
C ARG A 158 18.48 -2.42 -37.40
N ILE A 159 19.45 -2.40 -38.31
CA ILE A 159 20.84 -2.11 -37.97
C ILE A 159 21.10 -0.62 -38.13
N ASP A 160 21.45 0.03 -37.02
CA ASP A 160 21.71 1.47 -36.97
C ASP A 160 23.16 1.81 -37.37
N ALA A 161 24.12 0.96 -36.99
CA ALA A 161 25.55 1.21 -37.22
C ALA A 161 26.36 -0.08 -37.40
N VAL A 162 27.53 0.03 -38.03
CA VAL A 162 28.50 -1.07 -38.19
C VAL A 162 29.79 -0.70 -37.46
N GLY A 163 30.28 -1.59 -36.60
CA GLY A 163 31.53 -1.43 -35.87
C GLY A 163 32.78 -1.69 -36.71
N LYS A 164 33.96 -1.32 -36.21
CA LYS A 164 35.26 -1.48 -36.89
C LYS A 164 35.62 -2.93 -37.27
N LYS A 165 34.95 -3.92 -36.67
CA LYS A 165 35.13 -5.36 -36.92
C LYS A 165 34.10 -5.97 -37.89
N GLY A 166 33.19 -5.16 -38.44
CA GLY A 166 32.13 -5.64 -39.34
C GLY A 166 30.89 -6.18 -38.61
N ASP A 167 30.77 -5.93 -37.30
CA ASP A 167 29.59 -6.26 -36.50
C ASP A 167 28.53 -5.17 -36.63
N GLY A 168 27.30 -5.54 -37.01
CA GLY A 168 26.14 -4.64 -37.01
C GLY A 168 25.58 -4.47 -35.59
N ILE A 169 25.26 -3.24 -35.22
CA ILE A 169 24.73 -2.86 -33.91
C ILE A 169 23.27 -2.45 -34.09
N ALA A 170 22.37 -3.12 -33.36
CA ALA A 170 20.95 -2.78 -33.28
C ALA A 170 20.58 -2.47 -31.81
N LYS A 171 19.88 -1.36 -31.58
CA LYS A 171 19.45 -0.97 -30.24
C LYS A 171 17.96 -1.23 -30.06
N VAL A 172 17.62 -2.18 -29.19
CA VAL A 172 16.22 -2.48 -28.84
C VAL A 172 16.05 -2.29 -27.33
N ASP A 173 15.25 -1.29 -26.97
CA ASP A 173 15.05 -0.82 -25.60
C ASP A 173 16.37 -0.52 -24.87
N LYS A 174 16.74 -1.37 -23.91
CA LYS A 174 17.99 -1.25 -23.14
C LYS A 174 19.12 -2.08 -23.73
N PHE A 175 18.83 -3.11 -24.51
CA PHE A 175 19.82 -4.07 -24.98
C PHE A 175 20.50 -3.60 -26.26
N THR A 176 21.81 -3.76 -26.30
CA THR A 176 22.61 -3.57 -27.52
C THR A 176 22.86 -4.93 -28.15
N ILE A 177 22.31 -5.15 -29.35
CA ILE A 177 22.38 -6.43 -30.04
C ILE A 177 23.47 -6.36 -31.11
N PHE A 178 24.39 -7.31 -31.08
CA PHE A 178 25.44 -7.47 -32.08
C PHE A 178 25.08 -8.59 -33.05
N VAL A 179 25.03 -8.25 -34.34
CA VAL A 179 24.77 -9.19 -35.43
C VAL A 179 25.98 -9.18 -36.38
N PRO A 180 26.72 -10.30 -36.53
CA PRO A 180 27.89 -10.36 -37.41
C PRO A 180 27.49 -10.48 -38.89
N GLY A 181 28.24 -9.81 -39.78
CA GLY A 181 28.16 -10.04 -41.22
C GLY A 181 26.95 -9.41 -41.92
N VAL A 182 26.60 -8.19 -41.51
CA VAL A 182 25.47 -7.39 -42.03
C VAL A 182 25.88 -5.95 -42.30
N ARG A 183 25.20 -5.31 -43.26
CA ARG A 183 25.48 -3.94 -43.70
C ARG A 183 24.58 -2.95 -42.96
N SER A 184 25.05 -1.72 -42.82
CA SER A 184 24.28 -0.62 -42.21
C SER A 184 23.00 -0.37 -42.99
N GLY A 185 21.85 -0.34 -42.30
CA GLY A 185 20.55 -0.02 -42.88
C GLY A 185 19.69 -1.23 -43.32
N ASP A 186 20.22 -2.45 -43.26
CA ASP A 186 19.45 -3.66 -43.56
C ASP A 186 18.54 -4.04 -42.38
N ILE A 187 17.38 -4.62 -42.71
CA ILE A 187 16.46 -5.26 -41.74
C ILE A 187 16.70 -6.75 -41.85
N VAL A 188 17.18 -7.36 -40.76
CA VAL A 188 17.55 -8.79 -40.74
C VAL A 188 16.83 -9.52 -39.62
N LYS A 189 16.50 -10.78 -39.89
CA LYS A 189 16.04 -11.72 -38.87
C LYS A 189 17.26 -12.25 -38.14
N ALA A 190 17.37 -11.93 -36.86
CA ALA A 190 18.47 -12.38 -36.03
C ALA A 190 17.93 -13.16 -34.84
N ARG A 191 18.54 -14.32 -34.59
CA ARG A 191 18.25 -15.18 -33.43
C ARG A 191 19.24 -14.90 -32.32
N ILE A 192 18.71 -14.69 -31.11
CA ILE A 192 19.51 -14.26 -29.97
C ILE A 192 20.02 -15.49 -29.23
N ASN A 193 21.34 -15.69 -29.26
CA ASN A 193 21.98 -16.88 -28.70
C ASN A 193 22.32 -16.72 -27.23
N LYS A 194 22.69 -15.50 -26.81
CA LYS A 194 23.12 -15.21 -25.44
C LYS A 194 22.87 -13.76 -25.09
N ILE A 195 22.33 -13.51 -23.91
CA ILE A 195 22.20 -12.19 -23.31
C ILE A 195 23.15 -12.11 -22.11
N ASP A 196 24.09 -11.15 -22.13
CA ASP A 196 25.03 -10.89 -21.04
C ASP A 196 24.82 -9.46 -20.53
N GLY A 197 24.07 -9.35 -19.43
CA GLY A 197 23.69 -8.07 -18.85
C GLY A 197 22.85 -7.23 -19.80
N ASN A 198 23.47 -6.20 -20.40
CA ASN A 198 22.82 -5.25 -21.32
C ASN A 198 23.26 -5.45 -22.79
N LEU A 199 24.06 -6.49 -23.06
CA LEU A 199 24.61 -6.82 -24.38
C LEU A 199 23.98 -8.15 -24.83
N ALA A 200 23.53 -8.23 -26.06
CA ALA A 200 22.98 -9.46 -26.64
C ALA A 200 23.74 -9.84 -27.91
N PHE A 201 24.12 -11.11 -28.03
CA PHE A 201 24.76 -11.65 -29.22
C PHE A 201 23.72 -12.40 -30.03
N ALA A 202 23.51 -11.96 -31.27
CA ALA A 202 22.56 -12.57 -32.18
C ALA A 202 23.27 -13.01 -33.46
N SER A 203 22.91 -14.19 -33.95
CA SER A 203 23.34 -14.65 -35.27
C SER A 203 22.23 -14.38 -36.26
N LYS A 204 22.60 -13.94 -37.47
CA LYS A 204 21.65 -13.91 -38.59
C LYS A 204 21.16 -15.33 -38.87
N GLU A 205 19.86 -15.45 -39.14
CA GLU A 205 19.25 -16.65 -39.71
C GLU A 205 19.36 -16.60 -41.24
#